data_AF-A0A2S9G6A8-F1
#
_entry.id   AF-A0A2S9G6A8-F1
#
_cell.length_a   1.000
_cell.length_b   1.000
_cell.length_c   1.000
_cell.angle_alpha   90.00
_cell.angle_beta   90.00
_cell.angle_gamma   90.00
#
_symmetry.space_group_name_H-M   'P 1'
#
loop_
_entity.id
_entity.type
_entity.pdbx_description
1 polymer ?
#
loop_
_entity_poly.entity_id
_entity_poly.type
_entity_poly.pdbx_seq_one_letter_code
_entity_poly.pdbx_strand_id
1 'polypeptide(L)'
;RVHVSGHAYAGELLFLYNAVRPRNVMPVHGTWRMLRANAALAVKTGVAEENIVLAENGVSVDLVGGRASIAGAVPVGKMFVDGLI
;
A
#
# COMPACT_ATOMS: atom_id res chain seq x y z
N ARG A 1 25.17 4.78 -17.47
CA ARG A 1 24.14 4.68 -16.41
C ARG A 1 24.60 3.55 -15.48
N VAL A 2 25.00 3.84 -14.24
CA VAL A 2 25.65 2.86 -13.33
C VAL A 2 24.89 2.66 -12.00
N HIS A 3 23.65 3.17 -11.92
CA HIS A 3 22.79 3.03 -10.76
C HIS A 3 21.34 2.84 -11.21
N VAL A 4 20.58 2.08 -10.42
CA VAL A 4 19.15 1.79 -10.61
C VAL A 4 18.42 1.85 -9.27
N SER A 5 17.12 2.11 -9.31
CA SER A 5 16.25 1.93 -8.16
C SER A 5 16.15 0.44 -7.80
N GLY A 6 16.10 0.12 -6.50
CA GLY A 6 15.72 -1.20 -6.02
C GLY A 6 14.21 -1.42 -5.90
N HIS A 7 13.40 -0.41 -6.21
CA HIS A 7 11.93 -0.46 -6.13
C HIS A 7 11.29 -0.36 -7.51
N ALA A 8 10.17 -1.07 -7.66
CA ALA A 8 9.36 -1.09 -8.87
C ALA A 8 8.85 0.30 -9.27
N TYR A 9 8.94 0.60 -10.56
CA TYR A 9 8.30 1.77 -11.17
C TYR A 9 6.84 1.46 -11.53
N ALA A 10 6.09 2.49 -11.94
CA ALA A 10 4.67 2.36 -12.27
C ALA A 10 4.36 1.25 -13.28
N GLY A 11 5.19 1.06 -14.31
CA GLY A 11 5.00 0.00 -15.31
C GLY A 11 5.12 -1.41 -14.71
N GLU A 12 6.06 -1.62 -13.80
CA GLU A 12 6.26 -2.90 -13.10
C GLU A 12 5.12 -3.17 -12.10
N LEU A 13 4.63 -2.14 -11.42
CA LEU A 13 3.45 -2.24 -10.56
C LEU A 13 2.18 -2.58 -11.36
N LEU A 14 1.98 -1.94 -12.51
CA LEU A 14 0.86 -2.27 -13.42
C LEU A 14 0.96 -3.72 -13.93
N PHE A 15 2.17 -4.16 -14.29
CA PHE A 15 2.41 -5.55 -14.68
C PHE A 15 2.02 -6.51 -13.54
N LEU A 16 2.47 -6.23 -12.32
CA LEU A 16 2.14 -7.05 -11.15
C LEU A 16 0.63 -7.11 -10.89
N TYR A 17 -0.07 -5.97 -10.91
CA TYR A 17 -1.51 -5.93 -10.68
C TYR A 17 -2.30 -6.69 -11.75
N ASN A 18 -1.92 -6.56 -13.02
CA ASN A 18 -2.54 -7.32 -14.11
C ASN A 18 -2.30 -8.83 -14.03
N ALA A 19 -1.14 -9.25 -13.51
CA ALA A 19 -0.80 -10.65 -13.33
C ALA A 19 -1.53 -11.27 -12.12
N VAL A 20 -1.54 -10.58 -10.98
CA VAL A 20 -2.12 -11.09 -9.73
C VAL A 20 -3.65 -10.96 -9.70
N ARG A 21 -4.21 -9.95 -10.37
CA ARG A 21 -5.66 -9.65 -10.40
C ARG A 21 -6.28 -9.65 -9.00
N PRO A 22 -5.78 -8.80 -8.09
CA PRO A 22 -6.20 -8.84 -6.71
C PRO A 22 -7.66 -8.42 -6.54
N ARG A 23 -8.37 -9.06 -5.61
CA ARG A 23 -9.74 -8.64 -5.23
C ARG A 23 -9.73 -7.36 -4.38
N ASN A 24 -8.69 -7.15 -3.57
CA ASN A 24 -8.50 -5.95 -2.75
C ASN A 24 -7.04 -5.53 -2.81
N VAL A 25 -6.77 -4.25 -2.65
CA VAL A 25 -5.40 -3.71 -2.62
C VAL A 25 -5.22 -2.80 -1.42
N MET A 26 -4.15 -3.01 -0.67
CA MET A 26 -3.69 -2.08 0.36
C MET A 26 -2.29 -1.61 -0.01
N PRO A 27 -2.12 -0.40 -0.57
CA PRO A 27 -0.80 0.14 -0.85
C PRO A 27 0.00 0.31 0.44
N VAL A 28 1.25 -0.13 0.43
CA VAL A 28 2.19 -0.02 1.57
C VAL A 28 3.53 0.56 1.12
N HIS A 29 4.37 0.89 2.11
CA HIS A 29 5.75 1.36 1.90
C HIS A 29 5.87 2.60 1.00
N GLY A 30 5.49 3.76 1.54
CA GLY A 30 5.67 5.03 0.87
C GLY A 30 5.09 6.18 1.67
N THR A 31 5.37 7.40 1.23
CA THR A 31 4.64 8.58 1.72
C THR A 31 3.19 8.53 1.25
N TRP A 32 2.31 9.31 1.87
CA TRP A 32 0.89 9.38 1.48
C TRP A 32 0.68 9.58 -0.03
N ARG A 33 1.48 10.46 -0.65
CA ARG A 33 1.44 10.69 -2.10
C ARG A 33 1.77 9.45 -2.91
N MET A 34 2.73 8.66 -2.46
CA MET A 34 3.12 7.40 -3.12
C MET A 34 2.01 6.35 -2.97
N LEU A 35 1.41 6.22 -1.79
CA LEU A 35 0.30 5.28 -1.57
C LEU A 35 -0.91 5.62 -2.46
N ARG A 36 -1.28 6.91 -2.54
CA ARG A 36 -2.33 7.40 -3.45
C ARG A 36 -2.01 7.14 -4.92
N ALA A 37 -0.77 7.34 -5.33
CA ALA A 37 -0.34 7.06 -6.69
C ALA A 37 -0.41 5.56 -7.01
N ASN A 38 0.02 4.71 -6.08
CA ASN A 38 -0.05 3.25 -6.24
C ASN A 38 -1.51 2.74 -6.28
N ALA A 39 -2.38 3.27 -5.42
CA ALA A 39 -3.83 3.02 -5.50
C ALA A 39 -4.39 3.35 -6.89
N ALA A 40 -4.04 4.51 -7.44
CA ALA A 40 -4.48 4.89 -8.79
C ALA A 40 -3.95 3.94 -9.88
N LEU A 41 -2.79 3.30 -9.70
CA LEU A 41 -2.31 2.26 -10.61
C LEU A 41 -3.15 0.98 -10.50
N ALA A 42 -3.52 0.56 -9.28
CA ALA A 42 -4.42 -0.58 -9.09
C ALA A 42 -5.78 -0.36 -9.76
N VAL A 43 -6.37 0.84 -9.63
CA VAL A 43 -7.62 1.20 -10.31
C VAL A 43 -7.50 1.05 -11.83
N LYS A 44 -6.39 1.51 -12.42
CA LYS A 44 -6.14 1.40 -13.86
C LYS A 44 -6.05 -0.05 -14.36
N THR A 45 -5.84 -1.01 -13.47
CA THR A 45 -5.81 -2.45 -13.79
C THR A 45 -7.14 -3.17 -13.52
N GLY A 46 -8.20 -2.43 -13.18
CA GLY A 46 -9.55 -2.97 -12.99
C GLY A 46 -9.92 -3.30 -11.55
N VAL A 47 -9.09 -2.95 -10.56
CA VAL A 47 -9.48 -3.04 -9.15
C VAL A 47 -10.47 -1.92 -8.84
N ALA A 48 -11.65 -2.25 -8.35
CA ALA A 48 -12.66 -1.26 -7.97
C ALA A 48 -12.16 -0.39 -6.80
N GLU A 49 -12.41 0.92 -6.85
CA GLU A 49 -11.89 1.87 -5.85
C GLU A 49 -12.29 1.51 -4.42
N GLU A 50 -13.51 0.99 -4.23
CA GLU A 50 -14.05 0.54 -2.94
C GLU A 50 -13.31 -0.67 -2.35
N ASN A 51 -12.55 -1.40 -3.15
CA ASN A 51 -11.72 -2.53 -2.71
C ASN A 51 -10.27 -2.11 -2.45
N ILE A 52 -9.96 -0.80 -2.50
CA ILE A 52 -8.64 -0.26 -2.21
C ILE A 52 -8.66 0.41 -0.84
N VAL A 53 -7.83 -0.09 0.07
CA VAL A 53 -7.72 0.43 1.43
C VAL A 53 -6.44 1.24 1.56
N LEU A 54 -6.58 2.56 1.77
CA LEU A 54 -5.46 3.41 2.15
C LEU A 54 -5.37 3.45 3.68
N ALA A 55 -4.32 2.85 4.22
CA ALA A 55 -4.10 2.74 5.65
C ALA A 55 -2.84 3.53 6.05
N GLU A 56 -2.94 4.26 7.16
CA GLU A 56 -1.79 4.84 7.85
C GLU A 56 -1.31 3.89 8.96
N ASN A 57 -0.13 4.14 9.51
CA ASN A 57 0.39 3.35 10.63
C ASN A 57 -0.63 3.33 11.78
N GLY A 58 -0.87 2.14 12.33
CA GLY A 58 -1.83 1.94 13.42
C GLY A 58 -3.26 1.67 12.95
N VAL A 59 -3.60 1.92 11.69
CA VAL A 59 -4.92 1.51 11.15
C VAL A 59 -4.98 -0.01 11.07
N SER A 60 -6.05 -0.60 11.62
CA SER A 60 -6.36 -2.02 11.50
C SER A 60 -7.31 -2.25 10.32
N VAL A 61 -7.02 -3.27 9.51
CA VAL A 61 -7.80 -3.65 8.33
C VAL A 61 -8.23 -5.11 8.47
N ASP A 62 -9.52 -5.33 8.50
CA ASP A 62 -10.11 -6.66 8.50
C ASP A 62 -10.23 -7.18 7.07
N LEU A 63 -9.91 -8.46 6.88
CA LEU A 63 -10.17 -9.20 5.65
C LEU A 63 -11.14 -10.34 5.94
N VAL A 64 -12.43 -10.08 5.78
CA VAL A 64 -13.50 -11.04 6.09
C VAL A 64 -14.27 -11.38 4.82
N GLY A 65 -14.44 -12.67 4.55
CA GLY A 65 -15.15 -13.13 3.34
C GLY A 65 -14.55 -12.62 2.03
N GLY A 66 -13.25 -12.29 2.03
CA GLY A 66 -12.56 -11.73 0.86
C GLY A 66 -12.83 -10.24 0.60
N ARG A 67 -13.41 -9.49 1.56
CA ARG A 67 -13.54 -8.03 1.51
C ARG A 67 -12.64 -7.39 2.55
N ALA A 68 -11.85 -6.41 2.13
CA ALA A 68 -11.01 -5.63 3.02
C ALA A 68 -11.74 -4.36 3.49
N SER A 69 -11.71 -4.05 4.78
CA SER A 69 -12.30 -2.82 5.34
C SER A 69 -11.54 -2.34 6.57
N ILE A 70 -11.52 -1.03 6.79
CA ILE A 70 -10.94 -0.45 8.01
C ILE A 70 -11.79 -0.85 9.21
N ALA A 71 -11.18 -1.51 10.19
CA ALA A 71 -11.86 -2.04 11.38
C ALA A 71 -11.61 -1.20 12.63
N GLY A 72 -10.56 -0.37 12.63
CA GLY A 72 -10.25 0.50 13.75
C GLY A 72 -8.82 1.01 13.68
N ALA A 73 -8.31 1.45 14.83
CA ALA A 73 -6.94 1.89 14.97
C ALA A 73 -6.37 1.47 16.33
N VAL A 74 -5.08 1.17 16.34
CA VAL A 74 -4.28 0.94 17.55
C VAL A 74 -3.30 2.10 17.75
N PRO A 75 -3.02 2.50 19.01
CA PRO A 75 -2.04 3.53 19.27
C PRO A 75 -0.66 3.12 18.76
N VAL A 76 -0.06 3.96 17.93
CA VAL A 76 1.29 3.79 17.42
C VAL A 76 2.05 5.11 17.51
N GLY A 77 3.37 5.03 17.54
CA GLY A 77 4.23 6.20 17.62
C GLY A 77 5.62 5.91 17.09
N LYS A 78 6.45 6.94 17.05
CA LYS A 78 7.86 6.81 16.73
C LYS A 78 8.64 6.87 18.04
N MET A 79 9.47 5.87 18.26
CA MET A 79 10.52 5.95 19.27
C MET A 79 11.78 6.45 18.59
N PHE A 80 12.40 7.47 19.17
CA PHE A 80 13.65 8.02 18.67
C PHE A 80 14.79 7.48 19.54
N VAL A 81 15.91 7.15 18.91
CA VAL A 81 17.15 6.77 19.59
C VAL A 81 18.17 7.86 19.30
N ASP A 82 18.77 8.41 20.35
CA ASP A 82 19.83 9.42 20.28
C ASP A 82 20.91 9.05 21.30
N GLY A 83 22.11 8.68 20.84
CA GLY A 83 23.21 8.22 21.69
C GLY A 83 23.19 6.72 22.05
N LEU A 84 24.04 6.32 23.00
CA LEU A 84 24.41 4.91 23.23
C LEU A 84 23.26 4.08 23.82
N ILE A 85 22.92 3.03 23.07
CA ILE A 85 22.31 1.79 23.54
C ILE A 85 23.32 1.05 24.41
#